data_AF-A0A6A3AHU0-F1
#
_entry.id   AF-A0A6A3AHU0-F1
#
_cell.length_a   1.000
_cell.length_b   1.000
_cell.length_c   1.000
_cell.angle_alpha   90.00
_cell.angle_beta   90.00
_cell.angle_gamma   90.00
#
_symmetry.space_group_name_H-M   'P 1'
#
loop_
_entity.id
_entity.type
_entity.pdbx_description
1 polymer ?
#
loop_
_entity_poly.entity_id
_entity_poly.type
_entity_poly.pdbx_seq_one_letter_code
_entity_poly.pdbx_strand_id
1 'polypeptide(L)'
;MTSASWKILSPMDIFIIGYGVINFMWLKFFLIWRYFRFWSLIAGIEAPENMPKCVNNCHNLESFWKNWHASFNKWIVRYLYIPLGGSQRKLLNIWVIFTFVAVWHDLEWKLLSWAWLTCLFFVPELLVKSAANAFQAKGALEGFIFRELRAAGGAITITCLMVANLVGYVIGPSGFSWLISQFLSKDGLRVLGFMLLTFYVGTKLMFHVSDAKQRMQ
;
A
#
# COMPACT_ATOMS: atom_id res chain seq x y z
N MET A 1 23.16 -11.20 8.29
CA MET A 1 22.08 -12.03 8.87
C MET A 1 21.91 -13.24 7.98
N THR A 2 22.10 -14.44 8.52
CA THR A 2 22.01 -15.72 7.80
C THR A 2 20.58 -15.96 7.28
N SER A 3 20.46 -16.64 6.15
CA SER A 3 19.29 -16.75 5.26
C SER A 3 18.06 -17.52 5.81
N ALA A 4 17.85 -17.56 7.14
CA ALA A 4 16.73 -18.28 7.74
C ALA A 4 16.25 -17.77 9.12
N SER A 5 16.80 -16.66 9.65
CA SER A 5 16.46 -16.16 10.99
C SER A 5 14.97 -15.87 11.19
N TRP A 6 14.25 -15.56 10.11
CA TRP A 6 12.81 -15.29 10.13
C TRP A 6 11.96 -16.50 10.52
N LYS A 7 12.46 -17.73 10.39
CA LYS A 7 11.71 -18.96 10.70
C LYS A 7 11.40 -19.14 12.19
N ILE A 8 12.07 -18.40 13.07
CA ILE A 8 11.92 -18.47 14.53
C ILE A 8 10.85 -17.47 15.02
N LEU A 9 10.42 -16.54 14.16
CA LEU A 9 9.52 -15.45 14.53
C LEU A 9 8.10 -15.95 14.78
N SER A 10 7.47 -15.46 15.85
CA SER A 10 6.06 -15.69 16.10
C SER A 10 5.20 -14.90 15.10
N PRO A 11 3.91 -15.27 14.90
CA PRO A 11 3.01 -14.48 14.06
C PRO A 11 2.87 -13.01 14.49
N MET A 12 2.98 -12.71 15.79
CA MET A 12 3.00 -11.33 16.30
C MET A 12 4.28 -10.58 15.91
N ASP A 13 5.44 -11.23 15.99
CA ASP A 13 6.70 -10.60 15.60
C ASP A 13 6.70 -10.28 14.10
N ILE A 14 6.18 -11.21 13.30
CA ILE A 14 5.99 -11.03 11.85
C ILE A 14 5.11 -9.80 11.57
N PHE A 15 4.01 -9.65 12.32
CA PHE A 15 3.13 -8.49 12.22
C PHE A 15 3.86 -7.18 12.56
N ILE A 16 4.51 -7.11 13.72
CA ILE A 16 5.20 -5.90 14.18
C ILE A 16 6.32 -5.52 13.21
N ILE A 17 7.11 -6.50 12.76
CA ILE A 17 8.19 -6.27 11.79
C ILE A 17 7.61 -5.83 10.45
N GLY A 18 6.58 -6.48 9.92
CA GLY A 18 5.97 -6.12 8.64
C GLY A 18 5.43 -4.69 8.63
N TYR A 19 4.73 -4.29 9.69
CA TYR A 19 4.23 -2.92 9.84
C TYR A 19 5.37 -1.91 10.06
N GLY A 20 6.34 -2.28 10.90
CA GLY A 20 7.53 -1.47 11.19
C GLY A 20 8.37 -1.19 9.96
N VAL A 21 8.58 -2.18 9.09
CA VAL A 21 9.34 -2.05 7.84
C VAL A 21 8.73 -0.99 6.93
N ILE A 22 7.41 -1.00 6.72
CA ILE A 22 6.74 0.00 5.89
C ILE A 22 6.91 1.40 6.47
N ASN A 23 6.70 1.57 7.77
CA ASN A 23 6.85 2.86 8.45
C ASN A 23 8.29 3.37 8.41
N PHE A 24 9.25 2.48 8.64
CA PHE A 24 10.67 2.78 8.57
C PHE A 24 11.07 3.21 7.16
N MET A 25 10.65 2.48 6.13
CA MET A 25 10.91 2.84 4.74
C MET A 25 10.30 4.20 4.39
N TRP A 26 9.05 4.44 4.79
CA TRP A 26 8.40 5.74 4.58
C TRP A 26 9.19 6.87 5.21
N LEU A 27 9.57 6.73 6.48
CA LEU A 27 10.32 7.74 7.23
C LEU A 27 11.70 8.00 6.60
N LYS A 28 12.41 6.93 6.23
CA LYS A 28 13.71 7.01 5.55
C LYS A 28 13.61 7.88 4.30
N PHE A 29 12.68 7.55 3.40
CA PHE A 29 12.52 8.30 2.14
C PHE A 29 11.99 9.70 2.37
N PHE A 30 11.04 9.90 3.29
CA PHE A 30 10.52 11.22 3.66
C PHE A 30 11.63 12.18 4.08
N LEU A 31 12.54 11.73 4.95
CA LEU A 31 13.67 12.53 5.40
C LEU A 31 14.63 12.87 4.26
N ILE A 32 15.00 11.87 3.45
CA ILE A 32 15.89 12.05 2.29
C ILE A 32 15.30 13.06 1.31
N TRP A 33 14.02 12.90 0.92
CA TRP A 33 13.40 13.79 -0.06
C TRP A 33 13.21 15.21 0.46
N ARG A 34 12.83 15.39 1.73
CA ARG A 34 12.70 16.72 2.32
C ARG A 34 14.04 17.43 2.48
N TYR A 35 15.10 16.68 2.77
CA TYR A 35 16.45 17.22 2.82
C TYR A 35 16.85 17.83 1.47
N PHE A 36 16.67 17.10 0.36
CA PHE A 36 16.99 17.64 -0.97
C PHE A 36 16.03 18.76 -1.39
N ARG A 37 14.74 18.65 -1.05
CA ARG A 37 13.76 19.71 -1.31
C ARG A 37 14.12 21.01 -0.58
N PHE A 38 14.62 20.94 0.65
CA PHE A 38 15.09 22.10 1.39
C PHE A 38 16.17 22.87 0.63
N TRP A 39 17.19 22.17 0.14
CA TRP A 39 18.25 22.80 -0.67
C TRP A 39 17.75 23.34 -2.00
N SER A 40 16.81 22.65 -2.66
CA SER A 40 16.14 23.15 -3.87
C SER A 40 15.43 24.48 -3.61
N LEU A 41 14.71 24.60 -2.49
CA LEU A 41 14.00 25.83 -2.12
C LEU A 41 14.96 26.98 -1.78
N ILE A 42 16.09 26.70 -1.13
CA ILE A 42 17.16 27.70 -0.92
C ILE A 42 17.68 28.24 -2.26
N ALA A 43 17.81 27.37 -3.27
CA ALA A 43 18.21 27.76 -4.61
C ALA A 43 17.09 28.44 -5.43
N GLY A 44 15.91 28.69 -4.85
CA GLY A 44 14.76 29.28 -5.54
C GLY A 44 14.04 28.33 -6.51
N ILE A 45 14.31 27.02 -6.43
CA ILE A 45 13.68 25.99 -7.27
C ILE A 45 12.61 25.25 -6.47
N GLU A 46 11.36 25.33 -6.91
CA GLU A 46 10.25 24.61 -6.28
C GLU A 46 10.18 23.15 -6.73
N ALA A 47 10.95 22.28 -6.08
CA ALA A 47 10.85 20.85 -6.29
C ALA A 47 9.55 20.25 -5.71
N PRO A 48 8.92 19.28 -6.41
CA PRO A 48 7.70 18.62 -5.93
C PRO A 48 7.97 17.82 -4.64
N GLU A 49 7.05 17.90 -3.68
CA GLU A 49 7.07 17.05 -2.48
C GLU A 49 6.76 15.60 -2.86
N ASN A 50 7.61 14.67 -2.41
CA ASN A 50 7.56 13.25 -2.79
C ASN A 50 6.78 12.39 -1.82
N MET A 51 6.74 12.77 -0.54
CA MET A 51 6.02 12.08 0.52
C MET A 51 4.94 12.97 1.14
N PRO A 52 3.95 13.44 0.35
CA PRO A 52 2.96 14.42 0.80
C PRO A 52 1.99 13.88 1.85
N LYS A 53 1.86 12.55 1.98
CA LYS A 53 0.92 11.91 2.91
C LYS A 53 1.65 10.84 3.73
N CYS A 54 1.33 10.80 5.03
CA CYS A 54 1.77 9.71 5.89
C CYS A 54 1.20 8.38 5.40
N VAL A 55 2.01 7.31 5.41
CA VAL A 55 1.57 5.96 5.03
C VAL A 55 0.38 5.48 5.86
N ASN A 56 0.32 5.85 7.13
CA ASN A 56 -0.79 5.51 8.03
C ASN A 56 -2.05 6.35 7.80
N ASN A 57 -2.04 7.26 6.82
CA ASN A 57 -3.24 7.95 6.34
C ASN A 57 -3.68 7.45 4.94
N CYS A 58 -3.12 6.33 4.47
CA CYS A 58 -3.47 5.70 3.20
C CYS A 58 -4.28 4.42 3.45
N HIS A 59 -5.60 4.51 3.26
CA HIS A 59 -6.52 3.38 3.45
C HIS A 59 -6.77 2.56 2.17
N ASN A 60 -6.16 2.92 1.03
CA ASN A 60 -6.33 2.22 -0.23
C ASN A 60 -5.04 2.29 -1.06
N LEU A 61 -4.76 1.28 -1.91
CA LEU A 61 -3.50 1.16 -2.65
C LEU A 61 -3.30 2.33 -3.60
N GLU A 62 -4.36 2.80 -4.24
CA GLU A 62 -4.27 3.95 -5.15
C GLU A 62 -3.79 5.22 -4.44
N SER A 63 -4.34 5.54 -3.27
CA SER A 63 -3.88 6.64 -2.44
C SER A 63 -2.46 6.37 -1.94
N PHE A 64 -2.11 5.14 -1.60
CA PHE A 64 -0.75 4.81 -1.17
C PHE A 64 0.28 5.12 -2.28
N TRP A 65 0.10 4.55 -3.48
CA TRP A 65 1.05 4.70 -4.59
C TRP A 65 1.13 6.12 -5.14
N LYS A 66 0.04 6.88 -5.11
CA LYS A 66 0.05 8.31 -5.48
C LYS A 66 0.87 9.18 -4.52
N ASN A 67 1.00 8.76 -3.25
CA ASN A 67 1.61 9.59 -2.20
C ASN A 67 2.97 9.05 -1.68
N TRP A 68 3.41 7.85 -2.05
CA TRP A 68 4.69 7.29 -1.63
C TRP A 68 5.90 7.83 -2.42
N HIS A 69 5.72 8.19 -3.68
CA HIS A 69 6.78 8.83 -4.46
C HIS A 69 6.12 9.71 -5.51
N ALA A 70 5.51 10.80 -5.04
CA ALA A 70 4.53 11.54 -5.83
C ALA A 70 5.11 12.10 -7.15
N SER A 71 6.38 12.54 -7.19
CA SER A 71 7.00 13.00 -8.43
C SER A 71 7.22 11.86 -9.43
N PHE A 72 7.69 10.70 -8.96
CA PHE A 72 7.89 9.51 -9.78
C PHE A 72 6.55 8.93 -10.26
N ASN A 73 5.52 8.93 -9.41
CA ASN A 73 4.17 8.55 -9.81
C ASN A 73 3.64 9.45 -10.94
N LYS A 74 3.84 10.78 -10.84
CA LYS A 74 3.49 11.71 -11.93
C LYS A 74 4.25 11.39 -13.22
N TRP A 75 5.53 11.06 -13.13
CA TRP A 75 6.35 10.65 -14.28
C TRP A 75 5.79 9.37 -14.93
N ILE A 76 5.53 8.32 -14.14
CA ILE A 76 4.91 7.07 -14.61
C ILE A 76 3.56 7.35 -15.28
N VAL A 77 2.73 8.19 -14.66
CA VAL A 77 1.41 8.52 -15.21
C VAL A 77 1.56 9.17 -16.58
N ARG A 78 2.46 10.15 -16.71
CA ARG A 78 2.67 10.92 -17.95
C ARG A 78 3.29 10.10 -19.06
N TYR A 79 4.31 9.29 -18.76
CA TYR A 79 5.16 8.67 -19.77
C TYR A 79 4.89 7.18 -19.99
N LEU A 80 4.15 6.52 -19.10
CA LEU A 80 3.84 5.10 -19.23
C LEU A 80 2.33 4.86 -19.23
N TYR A 81 1.62 5.29 -18.18
CA TYR A 81 0.19 4.99 -18.05
C TYR A 81 -0.68 5.62 -19.14
N ILE A 82 -0.52 6.91 -19.41
CA ILE A 82 -1.32 7.62 -20.44
C ILE A 82 -1.02 7.05 -21.85
N PRO A 83 0.24 6.91 -22.29
CA PRO A 83 0.55 6.31 -23.59
C PRO A 83 0.04 4.87 -23.77
N LEU A 84 -0.06 4.08 -22.70
CA LEU A 84 -0.61 2.72 -22.74
C LEU A 84 -2.15 2.66 -22.78
N GLY A 85 -2.85 3.78 -23.01
CA GLY A 85 -4.32 3.83 -23.10
C GLY A 85 -5.02 4.13 -21.77
N GLY A 86 -4.27 4.53 -20.75
CA GLY A 86 -4.78 5.12 -19.52
C GLY A 86 -5.89 4.31 -18.84
N SER A 87 -7.04 4.94 -18.58
CA SER A 87 -8.14 4.34 -17.84
C SER A 87 -8.82 3.16 -18.54
N GLN A 88 -8.69 3.05 -19.86
CA GLN A 88 -9.30 1.96 -20.63
C GLN A 88 -8.54 0.64 -20.48
N ARG A 89 -7.24 0.71 -20.14
CA ARG A 89 -6.36 -0.46 -20.00
C ARG A 89 -5.80 -0.60 -18.58
N LYS A 90 -6.53 -0.11 -17.55
CA LYS A 90 -6.08 -0.11 -16.14
C LYS A 90 -5.48 -1.42 -15.66
N LEU A 91 -6.16 -2.54 -15.93
CA LEU A 91 -5.71 -3.87 -15.48
C LEU A 91 -4.36 -4.24 -16.11
N LEU A 92 -4.23 -4.10 -17.43
CA LEU A 92 -2.96 -4.34 -18.13
C LEU A 92 -1.86 -3.38 -17.66
N ASN A 93 -2.20 -2.09 -17.54
CA ASN A 93 -1.26 -1.04 -17.19
C ASN A 93 -0.61 -1.28 -15.82
N ILE A 94 -1.35 -1.81 -14.84
CA ILE A 94 -0.79 -2.17 -13.53
C ILE A 94 0.35 -3.17 -13.69
N TRP A 95 0.17 -4.25 -14.44
CA TRP A 95 1.21 -5.26 -14.61
C TRP A 95 2.45 -4.69 -15.29
N VAL A 96 2.27 -3.91 -16.36
CA VAL A 96 3.37 -3.29 -17.11
C VAL A 96 4.13 -2.29 -16.22
N ILE A 97 3.40 -1.41 -15.53
CA ILE A 97 3.99 -0.37 -14.68
C ILE A 97 4.75 -0.97 -13.51
N PHE A 98 4.16 -1.91 -12.76
CA PHE A 98 4.84 -2.50 -11.61
C PHE A 98 6.04 -3.36 -12.02
N THR A 99 5.98 -4.03 -13.17
CA THR A 99 7.14 -4.74 -13.73
C THR A 99 8.25 -3.75 -14.09
N PHE A 100 7.91 -2.64 -14.75
CA PHE A 100 8.88 -1.57 -15.02
C PHE A 100 9.49 -1.02 -13.72
N VAL A 101 8.69 -0.77 -12.68
CA VAL A 101 9.19 -0.28 -11.39
C VAL A 101 10.14 -1.26 -10.73
N ALA A 102 9.86 -2.57 -10.79
CA ALA A 102 10.78 -3.59 -10.27
C ALA A 102 12.12 -3.55 -11.02
N VAL A 103 12.08 -3.59 -12.36
CA VAL A 103 13.28 -3.57 -13.21
C VAL A 103 14.06 -2.26 -13.07
N TRP A 104 13.37 -1.14 -12.89
CA TRP A 104 13.99 0.17 -12.66
C TRP A 104 14.76 0.23 -11.34
N HIS A 105 14.32 -0.53 -10.32
CA HIS A 105 15.03 -0.62 -9.06
C HIS A 105 16.23 -1.58 -9.13
N ASP A 106 15.99 -2.84 -9.49
CA ASP A 106 17.03 -3.85 -9.71
C ASP A 106 16.45 -5.11 -10.37
N LEU A 107 17.28 -5.89 -11.07
CA LEU A 107 16.91 -7.20 -11.65
C LEU A 107 17.01 -8.33 -10.62
N GLU A 108 16.45 -8.10 -9.43
CA GLU A 108 16.37 -9.11 -8.38
C GLU A 108 14.98 -9.78 -8.35
N TRP A 109 14.97 -11.12 -8.29
CA TRP A 109 13.73 -11.92 -8.19
C TRP A 109 12.82 -11.51 -7.03
N LYS A 110 13.39 -11.00 -5.92
CA LYS A 110 12.63 -10.51 -4.77
C LYS A 110 11.75 -9.30 -5.14
N LEU A 111 12.26 -8.37 -5.96
CA LEU A 111 11.57 -7.15 -6.37
C LEU A 111 10.49 -7.46 -7.41
N LEU A 112 10.78 -8.37 -8.34
CA LEU A 112 9.79 -8.81 -9.33
C LEU A 112 8.62 -9.55 -8.65
N SER A 113 8.92 -10.41 -7.67
CA SER A 113 7.88 -11.10 -6.87
C SER A 113 7.05 -10.11 -6.06
N TRP A 114 7.68 -9.09 -5.46
CA TRP A 114 6.99 -8.00 -4.77
C TRP A 114 6.05 -7.22 -5.70
N ALA A 115 6.50 -6.90 -6.91
CA ALA A 115 5.72 -6.17 -7.90
C ALA A 115 4.48 -6.96 -8.33
N TRP A 116 4.63 -8.23 -8.67
CA TRP A 116 3.51 -9.07 -9.08
C TRP A 116 2.55 -9.38 -7.94
N LEU A 117 3.06 -9.60 -6.73
CA LEU A 117 2.21 -9.76 -5.54
C LEU A 117 1.41 -8.47 -5.26
N THR A 118 2.03 -7.31 -5.45
CA THR A 118 1.33 -6.03 -5.38
C THR A 118 0.25 -5.90 -6.45
N CYS A 119 0.52 -6.31 -7.69
CA CYS A 119 -0.51 -6.35 -8.75
C CYS A 119 -1.70 -7.23 -8.36
N LEU A 120 -1.43 -8.42 -7.82
CA LEU A 120 -2.46 -9.35 -7.37
C LEU A 120 -3.34 -8.76 -6.27
N PHE A 121 -2.80 -7.92 -5.39
CA PHE A 121 -3.58 -7.21 -4.37
C PHE A 121 -4.32 -5.98 -4.93
N PHE A 122 -3.76 -5.33 -5.94
CA PHE A 122 -4.35 -4.10 -6.51
C PHE A 122 -5.54 -4.39 -7.44
N VAL A 123 -5.52 -5.50 -8.18
CA VAL A 123 -6.61 -5.86 -9.10
C VAL A 123 -7.96 -6.01 -8.39
N PRO A 124 -8.10 -6.77 -7.28
CA PRO A 124 -9.35 -6.85 -6.53
C PRO A 124 -9.83 -5.49 -6.04
N GLU A 125 -8.94 -4.63 -5.52
CA GLU A 125 -9.32 -3.29 -5.07
C GLU A 125 -9.91 -2.46 -6.22
N LEU A 126 -9.31 -2.52 -7.42
CA LEU A 126 -9.83 -1.82 -8.58
C LEU A 126 -11.19 -2.33 -9.03
N LEU A 127 -11.39 -3.65 -9.07
CA LEU A 127 -12.66 -4.26 -9.45
C LEU A 127 -13.76 -3.88 -8.45
N VAL A 128 -13.46 -3.97 -7.15
CA VAL A 128 -14.39 -3.57 -6.09
C VAL A 128 -14.71 -2.09 -6.17
N LYS A 129 -13.72 -1.21 -6.37
CA LYS A 129 -13.96 0.23 -6.57
C LYS A 129 -14.82 0.51 -7.80
N SER A 130 -14.57 -0.19 -8.91
CA SER A 130 -15.36 -0.03 -10.14
C SER A 130 -16.81 -0.45 -9.94
N ALA A 131 -17.05 -1.60 -9.29
CA ALA A 131 -18.38 -2.08 -8.97
C ALA A 131 -19.09 -1.18 -7.95
N ALA A 132 -18.36 -0.74 -6.92
CA ALA A 132 -18.85 0.16 -5.88
C ALA A 132 -19.25 1.54 -6.42
N ASN A 133 -18.53 2.07 -7.42
CA ASN A 133 -18.89 3.34 -8.05
C ASN A 133 -20.13 3.23 -8.96
N ALA A 134 -20.43 2.03 -9.47
CA ALA A 134 -21.67 1.77 -10.19
C ALA A 134 -22.88 1.68 -9.25
N PHE A 135 -22.66 1.35 -7.98
CA PHE A 135 -23.69 1.30 -6.95
C PHE A 135 -23.89 2.69 -6.32
N GLN A 136 -25.05 3.31 -6.57
CA GLN A 136 -25.47 4.50 -5.84
C GLN A 136 -26.25 4.06 -4.60
N ALA A 137 -25.70 4.29 -3.40
CA ALA A 137 -26.43 4.08 -2.15
C ALA A 137 -27.60 5.08 -2.08
N LYS A 138 -28.83 4.57 -2.02
CA LYS A 138 -30.05 5.38 -1.98
C LYS A 138 -30.58 5.55 -0.56
N GLY A 139 -30.18 4.69 0.39
CA GLY A 139 -30.61 4.74 1.80
C GLY A 139 -29.51 5.05 2.82
N ALA A 140 -29.90 5.54 4.00
CA ALA A 140 -28.99 5.80 5.12
C ALA A 140 -28.31 4.53 5.65
N LEU A 141 -29.05 3.41 5.71
CA LEU A 141 -28.51 2.10 6.11
C LEU A 141 -27.50 1.58 5.07
N GLU A 142 -27.80 1.73 3.78
CA GLU A 142 -26.89 1.36 2.69
C GLU A 142 -25.60 2.18 2.75
N GLY A 143 -25.70 3.48 3.01
CA GLY A 143 -24.54 4.36 3.19
C GLY A 143 -23.67 3.96 4.38
N PHE A 144 -24.29 3.56 5.50
CA PHE A 144 -23.57 3.03 6.66
C PHE A 144 -22.86 1.71 6.33
N ILE A 145 -23.57 0.71 5.81
CA ILE A 145 -22.98 -0.59 5.42
C ILE A 145 -21.83 -0.39 4.42
N PHE A 146 -22.02 0.48 3.44
CA PHE A 146 -20.99 0.79 2.45
C PHE A 146 -19.74 1.40 3.07
N ARG A 147 -19.89 2.28 4.06
CA ARG A 147 -18.77 2.87 4.82
C ARG A 147 -18.03 1.80 5.63
N GLU A 148 -18.76 0.88 6.25
CA GLU A 148 -18.16 -0.22 7.01
C GLU A 148 -17.41 -1.20 6.10
N LEU A 149 -17.97 -1.55 4.94
CA LEU A 149 -17.30 -2.37 3.93
C LEU A 149 -16.03 -1.69 3.39
N ARG A 150 -16.06 -0.37 3.15
CA ARG A 150 -14.87 0.40 2.76
C ARG A 150 -13.80 0.38 3.86
N ALA A 151 -14.20 0.45 5.12
CA ALA A 151 -13.26 0.39 6.25
C ALA A 151 -12.60 -0.99 6.36
N ALA A 152 -13.38 -2.07 6.20
CA ALA A 152 -12.87 -3.43 6.16
C ALA A 152 -11.93 -3.64 4.96
N GLY A 153 -12.30 -3.12 3.78
CA GLY A 153 -11.45 -3.14 2.58
C GLY A 153 -10.12 -2.42 2.78
N GLY A 154 -10.11 -1.31 3.52
CA GLY A 154 -8.88 -0.62 3.87
C GLY A 154 -7.98 -1.41 4.82
N ALA A 155 -8.55 -2.10 5.80
CA ALA A 155 -7.81 -2.99 6.69
C ALA A 155 -7.13 -4.14 5.94
N ILE A 156 -7.85 -4.77 5.01
CA ILE A 156 -7.32 -5.80 4.11
C ILE A 156 -6.21 -5.22 3.25
N THR A 157 -6.41 -4.03 2.68
CA THR A 157 -5.42 -3.36 1.84
C THR A 157 -4.10 -3.09 2.56
N ILE A 158 -4.16 -2.55 3.78
CA ILE A 158 -2.97 -2.30 4.61
C ILE A 158 -2.25 -3.63 4.92
N THR A 159 -3.02 -4.67 5.23
CA THR A 159 -2.48 -6.02 5.47
C THR A 159 -1.78 -6.58 4.24
N CYS A 160 -2.41 -6.49 3.06
CA CYS A 160 -1.83 -6.91 1.79
C CYS A 160 -0.53 -6.15 1.49
N LEU A 161 -0.50 -4.85 1.72
CA LEU A 161 0.71 -4.04 1.54
C LEU A 161 1.83 -4.49 2.50
N MET A 162 1.52 -4.79 3.76
CA MET A 162 2.46 -5.38 4.71
C MET A 162 3.03 -6.70 4.22
N VAL A 163 2.16 -7.63 3.79
CA VAL A 163 2.59 -8.93 3.27
C VAL A 163 3.48 -8.75 2.04
N ALA A 164 3.08 -7.90 1.09
CA ALA A 164 3.87 -7.64 -0.11
C ALA A 164 5.28 -7.15 0.23
N ASN A 165 5.39 -6.12 1.08
CA ASN A 165 6.68 -5.56 1.48
C ASN A 165 7.54 -6.54 2.30
N LEU A 166 6.92 -7.33 3.18
CA LEU A 166 7.65 -8.34 3.94
C LEU A 166 8.24 -9.43 3.03
N VAL A 167 7.47 -9.90 2.04
CA VAL A 167 7.94 -10.86 1.03
C VAL A 167 9.03 -10.24 0.16
N GLY A 168 8.87 -8.98 -0.25
CA GLY A 168 9.81 -8.30 -1.14
C GLY A 168 11.16 -7.97 -0.51
N TYR A 169 11.17 -7.58 0.77
CA TYR A 169 12.36 -7.00 1.41
C TYR A 169 12.96 -7.84 2.54
N VAL A 170 12.21 -8.78 3.13
CA VAL A 170 12.66 -9.54 4.31
C VAL A 170 12.74 -11.04 4.03
N ILE A 171 11.65 -11.64 3.57
CA ILE A 171 11.50 -13.11 3.48
C ILE A 171 11.96 -13.66 2.12
N GLY A 172 11.74 -12.92 1.05
CA GLY A 172 11.94 -13.38 -0.32
C GLY A 172 10.87 -14.37 -0.82
N PRO A 173 10.94 -14.77 -2.10
CA PRO A 173 9.92 -15.62 -2.73
C PRO A 173 9.81 -17.01 -2.09
N SER A 174 10.93 -17.59 -1.65
CA SER A 174 11.01 -18.94 -1.09
C SER A 174 10.31 -19.09 0.27
N GLY A 175 10.08 -18.01 1.00
CA GLY A 175 9.41 -18.04 2.30
C GLY A 175 7.93 -17.66 2.26
N PHE A 176 7.35 -17.45 1.08
CA PHE A 176 5.93 -17.09 0.94
C PHE A 176 4.99 -18.20 1.45
N SER A 177 5.27 -19.47 1.10
CA SER A 177 4.49 -20.62 1.58
C SER A 177 4.59 -20.78 3.10
N TRP A 178 5.77 -20.52 3.67
CA TRP A 178 5.96 -20.50 5.11
C TRP A 178 5.15 -19.38 5.76
N LEU A 179 5.16 -18.16 5.21
CA LEU A 179 4.40 -17.03 5.74
C LEU A 179 2.89 -17.36 5.79
N ILE A 180 2.35 -17.96 4.73
CA ILE A 180 0.95 -18.41 4.69
C ILE A 180 0.71 -19.46 5.79
N SER A 181 1.59 -20.44 5.94
CA SER A 181 1.44 -21.47 6.99
C SER A 181 1.42 -20.89 8.40
N GLN A 182 2.18 -19.82 8.66
CA GLN A 182 2.18 -19.14 9.96
C GLN A 182 0.85 -18.45 10.24
N PHE A 183 0.28 -17.74 9.26
CA PHE A 183 -1.01 -17.07 9.43
C PHE A 183 -2.21 -18.02 9.44
N LEU A 184 -2.09 -19.22 8.85
CA LEU A 184 -3.11 -20.26 8.92
C LEU A 184 -3.06 -21.08 10.23
N SER A 185 -2.01 -20.95 11.03
CA SER A 185 -1.95 -21.57 12.35
C SER A 185 -3.02 -20.98 13.30
N LYS A 186 -3.42 -21.71 14.35
CA LYS A 186 -4.42 -21.24 15.32
C LYS A 186 -4.02 -19.90 15.96
N ASP A 187 -2.74 -19.73 16.31
CA ASP A 187 -2.22 -18.48 16.85
C ASP A 187 -2.10 -17.41 15.76
N GLY A 188 -1.71 -17.78 14.55
CA GLY A 188 -1.72 -16.89 13.39
C GLY A 188 -3.08 -16.28 13.09
N LEU A 189 -4.16 -17.08 13.17
CA LEU A 189 -5.53 -16.60 12.96
C LEU A 189 -5.98 -15.62 14.05
N ARG A 190 -5.57 -15.85 15.31
CA ARG A 190 -5.84 -14.91 16.42
C ARG A 190 -5.15 -13.57 16.17
N VAL A 191 -3.88 -13.60 15.77
CA VAL A 191 -3.10 -12.42 15.44
C VAL A 191 -3.67 -11.69 14.23
N LEU A 192 -4.04 -12.43 13.18
CA LEU A 192 -4.66 -11.89 11.98
C LEU A 192 -5.99 -11.17 12.32
N GLY A 193 -6.83 -11.77 13.15
CA GLY A 193 -8.06 -11.13 13.64
C GLY A 193 -7.81 -9.84 14.40
N PHE A 194 -6.85 -9.84 15.32
CA PHE A 194 -6.45 -8.64 16.07
C PHE A 194 -5.89 -7.53 15.17
N MET A 195 -5.03 -7.89 14.22
CA MET A 195 -4.47 -6.97 13.22
C MET A 195 -5.57 -6.35 12.35
N LEU A 196 -6.46 -7.17 11.78
CA LEU A 196 -7.54 -6.69 10.94
C LEU A 196 -8.48 -5.76 11.69
N LEU A 197 -8.80 -6.07 12.95
CA LEU A 197 -9.60 -5.20 13.80
C LEU A 197 -8.91 -3.85 14.04
N THR A 198 -7.60 -3.86 14.32
CA THR A 198 -6.81 -2.65 14.56
C THR A 198 -6.76 -1.77 13.32
N PHE A 199 -6.47 -2.33 12.14
CA PHE A 199 -6.45 -1.58 10.89
C PHE A 199 -7.84 -1.14 10.43
N TYR A 200 -8.89 -1.89 10.77
CA TYR A 200 -10.26 -1.48 10.54
C TYR A 200 -10.61 -0.22 11.35
N VAL A 201 -10.31 -0.21 12.66
CA VAL A 201 -10.49 0.97 13.51
C VAL A 201 -9.64 2.15 12.99
N GLY A 202 -8.39 1.90 12.64
CA GLY A 202 -7.50 2.91 12.05
C GLY A 202 -8.07 3.49 10.76
N THR A 203 -8.62 2.65 9.88
CA THR A 203 -9.25 3.10 8.62
C THR A 203 -10.49 3.96 8.89
N LYS A 204 -11.33 3.60 9.88
CA LYS A 204 -12.48 4.42 10.26
C LYS A 204 -12.03 5.80 10.76
N LEU A 205 -10.96 5.86 11.56
CA LEU A 205 -10.38 7.12 12.00
C LEU A 205 -9.93 7.97 10.81
N MET A 206 -9.29 7.38 9.81
CA MET A 206 -8.91 8.10 8.58
C MET A 206 -10.12 8.69 7.84
N PHE A 207 -11.25 7.99 7.79
CA PHE A 207 -12.49 8.52 7.21
C PHE A 207 -13.03 9.69 8.04
N HIS A 208 -13.08 9.58 9.36
CA HIS A 208 -13.52 10.67 10.23
C HIS A 208 -12.65 11.92 10.09
N VAL A 209 -11.32 11.75 10.02
CA VAL A 209 -10.40 12.85 9.79
C VAL A 209 -10.61 13.49 8.41
N SER A 210 -10.89 12.68 7.38
CA SER A 210 -11.19 13.19 6.04
C SER A 210 -12.50 14.00 6.01
N ASP A 211 -13.55 13.49 6.64
CA ASP A 211 -14.85 14.16 6.71
C ASP A 211 -14.75 15.47 7.50
N ALA A 212 -13.99 15.48 8.60
CA ALA A 212 -13.75 16.68 9.39
C ALA A 212 -13.05 17.78 8.57
N LYS A 213 -12.03 17.40 7.77
CA LYS A 213 -11.33 18.34 6.89
C LYS A 213 -12.25 18.93 5.82
N GLN A 214 -13.15 18.13 5.26
CA GLN A 214 -14.12 18.60 4.26
C GLN A 214 -15.15 19.56 4.84
N ARG A 215 -15.51 19.44 6.12
CA ARG A 215 -16.42 20.38 6.80
C ARG A 215 -15.77 21.71 7.16
N MET A 216 -14.44 21.77 7.20
CA MET A 216 -13.66 22.97 7.51
C MET A 216 -13.29 23.79 6.27
N GLN A 217 -13.54 23.26 5.06
CA GLN A 217 -13.33 23.93 3.77
C GLN A 217 -14.64 24.52 3.28
#